data_AF-A0A7Y4HWM1-F1
#
_entry.id   AF-A0A7Y4HWM1-F1
#
_cell.length_a   1.000
_cell.length_b   1.000
_cell.length_c   1.000
_cell.angle_alpha   90.00
_cell.angle_beta   90.00
_cell.angle_gamma   90.00
#
_symmetry.space_group_name_H-M   'P 1'
#
loop_
_entity.id
_entity.type
_entity.pdbx_description
1 polymer ?
#
loop_
_entity_poly.entity_id
_entity_poly.type
_entity_poly.pdbx_seq_one_letter_code
_entity_poly.pdbx_strand_id
1 'polypeptide(L)'
;MIITALGMILRRLPNSRTNLQRHVDQLSSGERDAAVAYLRREWQALLVALLAGMAASVTAFSLGGSLTSLHGLPYALAGGIGALVALLVLNLWPRVQWLEDERRPRVADLEPRNSMSFGRQWVFVLPLVSAVLLILGLILTGSYSATDENGLHRIYAYRGLSGWGVEDGQVVDVQYNMNATGPFPGWFYGVPVVVCTVLFIVAVYWTLRRIALAPRPMSPELFTLDDAFRTLQTRFVMAFSSAALGFQIAGLGFVTGIALLNANRDPVPTADLSAVPGTVAVEPGHTLAIVLMAVSVAIAMTGLVLLFRAMAAVSDAAAVSHGIRPPVGQVPI
;
A
#
# COMPACT_ATOMS: atom_id res chain seq x y z
N MET A 1 -11.16 -4.76 -21.41
CA MET A 1 -12.09 -5.20 -20.33
C MET A 1 -11.71 -4.63 -18.95
N ILE A 2 -10.44 -4.67 -18.54
CA ILE A 2 -9.98 -4.15 -17.23
C ILE A 2 -10.24 -2.63 -17.10
N ILE A 3 -9.94 -1.81 -18.11
CA ILE A 3 -10.14 -0.35 -18.09
C ILE A 3 -11.63 0.01 -17.92
N THR A 4 -12.53 -0.73 -18.57
CA THR A 4 -13.99 -0.52 -18.47
C THR A 4 -14.54 -0.94 -17.10
N ALA A 5 -14.03 -2.04 -16.52
CA ALA A 5 -14.38 -2.44 -15.16
C ALA A 5 -13.86 -1.45 -14.11
N LEU A 6 -12.63 -0.95 -14.27
CA LEU A 6 -12.05 0.11 -13.44
C LEU A 6 -12.92 1.37 -13.51
N GLY A 7 -13.33 1.77 -14.72
CA GLY A 7 -14.21 2.93 -14.95
C GLY A 7 -15.58 2.79 -14.27
N MET A 8 -16.18 1.59 -14.28
CA MET A 8 -17.45 1.35 -13.57
C MET A 8 -17.30 1.37 -12.05
N ILE A 9 -16.20 0.81 -11.52
CA ILE A 9 -15.91 0.82 -10.08
C ILE A 9 -15.62 2.25 -9.58
N LEU A 10 -14.96 3.07 -10.40
CA LEU A 10 -14.70 4.48 -10.12
C LEU A 10 -15.98 5.32 -10.23
N ARG A 11 -16.89 5.02 -11.15
CA ARG A 11 -18.18 5.73 -11.29
C ARG A 11 -19.17 5.47 -10.15
N ARG A 12 -19.04 4.36 -9.41
CA ARG A 12 -19.84 4.07 -8.22
C ARG A 12 -19.33 4.76 -6.94
N LEU A 13 -18.32 5.63 -7.06
CA LEU A 13 -17.85 6.37 -5.90
C LEU A 13 -18.96 7.35 -5.45
N PRO A 14 -19.37 7.31 -4.17
CA PRO A 14 -20.33 8.27 -3.65
C PRO A 14 -19.79 9.69 -3.84
N ASN A 15 -20.62 10.60 -4.34
CA ASN A 15 -20.28 12.01 -4.61
C ASN A 15 -19.95 12.76 -3.31
N SER A 16 -18.77 12.50 -2.75
CA SER A 16 -18.28 13.14 -1.53
C SER A 16 -18.13 14.65 -1.77
N ARG A 17 -17.73 15.02 -2.99
CA ARG A 17 -17.70 16.39 -3.49
C ARG A 17 -19.05 17.12 -3.39
N THR A 18 -20.15 16.54 -3.88
CA THR A 18 -21.45 17.26 -3.88
C THR A 18 -21.96 17.47 -2.46
N ASN A 19 -21.69 16.52 -1.56
CA ASN A 19 -22.07 16.66 -0.16
C ASN A 19 -21.27 17.77 0.51
N LEU A 20 -19.94 17.78 0.38
CA LEU A 20 -19.10 18.84 0.94
C LEU A 20 -19.50 20.23 0.40
N GLN A 21 -19.69 20.34 -0.91
CA GLN A 21 -20.09 21.60 -1.54
C GLN A 21 -21.44 22.09 -1.02
N ARG A 22 -22.44 21.21 -0.88
CA ARG A 22 -23.74 21.57 -0.31
C ARG A 22 -23.64 22.13 1.11
N HIS A 23 -22.80 21.55 1.97
CA HIS A 23 -22.63 22.05 3.33
C HIS A 23 -21.94 23.42 3.33
N VAL A 24 -20.92 23.61 2.50
CA VAL A 24 -20.23 24.90 2.36
C VAL A 24 -21.17 26.00 1.85
N ASP A 25 -22.04 25.67 0.89
CA ASP A 25 -22.99 26.63 0.31
C ASP A 25 -24.06 27.08 1.33
N GLN A 26 -24.31 26.28 2.38
CA GLN A 26 -25.23 26.60 3.48
C GLN A 26 -24.62 27.51 4.55
N LEU A 27 -23.29 27.65 4.59
CA LEU A 27 -22.61 28.47 5.59
C LEU A 27 -22.76 29.97 5.34
N SER A 28 -22.75 30.75 6.43
CA SER A 28 -22.59 32.20 6.40
C SER A 28 -21.26 32.60 5.72
N SER A 29 -21.18 33.80 5.16
CA SER A 29 -19.99 34.24 4.39
C SER A 29 -18.70 34.15 5.20
N GLY A 30 -18.70 34.60 6.46
CA GLY A 30 -17.52 34.54 7.33
C GLY A 30 -17.09 33.12 7.69
N GLU A 31 -18.03 32.23 7.96
CA GLU A 31 -17.72 30.81 8.27
C GLU A 31 -17.27 30.06 7.03
N ARG A 32 -17.81 30.42 5.86
CA ARG A 32 -17.38 29.88 4.58
C ARG A 32 -15.90 30.18 4.34
N ASP A 33 -15.46 31.41 4.53
CA ASP A 33 -14.06 31.79 4.31
C ASP A 33 -13.11 31.06 5.28
N ALA A 34 -13.49 30.97 6.56
CA ALA A 34 -12.73 30.20 7.56
C ALA A 34 -12.66 28.70 7.20
N ALA A 35 -13.78 28.11 6.77
CA ALA A 35 -13.85 26.73 6.32
C ALA A 35 -13.00 26.48 5.07
N VAL A 36 -13.01 27.39 4.09
CA VAL A 36 -12.18 27.30 2.88
C VAL A 36 -10.70 27.30 3.24
N ALA A 37 -10.27 28.22 4.11
CA ALA A 37 -8.89 28.33 4.52
C ALA A 37 -8.41 27.05 5.25
N TYR A 38 -9.24 26.52 6.15
CA TYR A 38 -8.99 25.26 6.85
C TYR A 38 -8.87 24.08 5.87
N LEU A 39 -9.89 23.89 5.01
CA LEU A 39 -9.92 22.83 3.99
C LEU A 39 -8.72 22.94 3.05
N ARG A 40 -8.29 24.17 2.72
CA ARG A 40 -7.15 24.41 1.85
C ARG A 40 -5.86 23.79 2.42
N ARG A 41 -5.60 24.05 3.69
CA ARG A 41 -4.37 23.59 4.34
C ARG A 41 -4.38 22.09 4.61
N GLU A 42 -5.54 21.52 4.90
CA GLU A 42 -5.64 20.07 5.10
C GLU A 42 -5.55 19.29 3.78
N TRP A 43 -6.06 19.80 2.65
CA TRP A 43 -5.80 19.12 1.36
C TRP A 43 -4.33 19.21 0.96
N GLN A 44 -3.65 20.32 1.24
CA GLN A 44 -2.21 20.44 1.01
C GLN A 44 -1.44 19.38 1.79
N ALA A 45 -1.84 19.10 3.04
CA ALA A 45 -1.26 18.02 3.83
C ALA A 45 -1.41 16.66 3.13
N LEU A 46 -2.62 16.33 2.66
CA LEU A 46 -2.90 15.08 1.94
C LEU A 46 -2.10 14.96 0.64
N LEU A 47 -2.01 16.05 -0.13
CA LEU A 47 -1.25 16.06 -1.38
C LEU A 47 0.24 15.89 -1.11
N VAL A 48 0.81 16.66 -0.18
CA VAL A 48 2.25 16.58 0.14
C VAL A 48 2.60 15.21 0.70
N ALA A 49 1.75 14.63 1.54
CA ALA A 49 1.94 13.26 2.02
C ALA A 49 1.92 12.23 0.88
N LEU A 50 0.94 12.32 -0.02
CA LEU A 50 0.86 11.43 -1.18
C LEU A 50 2.11 11.53 -2.06
N LEU A 51 2.54 12.77 -2.39
CA LEU A 51 3.72 13.02 -3.21
C LEU A 51 5.00 12.56 -2.51
N ALA A 52 5.17 12.85 -1.23
CA ALA A 52 6.32 12.42 -0.45
C ALA A 52 6.42 10.90 -0.35
N GLY A 53 5.29 10.22 -0.14
CA GLY A 53 5.24 8.77 -0.12
C GLY A 53 5.58 8.14 -1.47
N MET A 54 5.01 8.65 -2.56
CA MET A 54 5.36 8.20 -3.92
C MET A 54 6.83 8.44 -4.24
N ALA A 55 7.36 9.61 -3.90
CA ALA A 55 8.77 9.93 -4.09
C ALA A 55 9.67 8.96 -3.31
N ALA A 56 9.37 8.72 -2.03
CA ALA A 56 10.13 7.77 -1.21
C ALA A 56 10.08 6.33 -1.76
N SER A 57 8.92 5.87 -2.23
CA SER A 57 8.80 4.55 -2.89
C SER A 57 9.66 4.47 -4.15
N VAL A 58 9.60 5.50 -5.01
CA VAL A 58 10.39 5.55 -6.25
C VAL A 58 11.88 5.61 -5.95
N THR A 59 12.30 6.41 -4.96
CA THR A 59 13.69 6.48 -4.53
C THR A 59 14.18 5.13 -3.99
N ALA A 60 13.41 4.48 -3.12
CA ALA A 60 13.77 3.16 -2.60
C ALA A 60 13.86 2.12 -3.72
N PHE A 61 12.94 2.14 -4.69
CA PHE A 61 13.00 1.28 -5.87
C PHE A 61 14.25 1.56 -6.72
N SER A 62 14.55 2.82 -7.04
CA SER A 62 15.73 3.20 -7.82
C SER A 62 17.04 2.82 -7.13
N LEU A 63 17.12 2.96 -5.80
CA LEU A 63 18.27 2.54 -5.00
C LEU A 63 18.48 1.01 -5.04
N GLY A 64 17.42 0.23 -5.21
CA GLY A 64 17.52 -1.22 -5.37
C GLY A 64 18.33 -1.62 -6.62
N GLY A 65 18.30 -0.79 -7.66
CA GLY A 65 19.02 -1.05 -8.92
C GLY A 65 20.46 -0.55 -8.90
N SER A 66 20.75 0.50 -8.13
CA SER A 66 22.09 1.08 -8.04
C SER A 66 22.94 0.46 -6.94
N LEU A 67 22.34 -0.02 -5.85
CA LEU A 67 23.05 -0.61 -4.70
C LEU A 67 22.96 -2.14 -4.72
N THR A 68 23.74 -2.76 -5.60
CA THR A 68 23.80 -4.23 -5.74
C THR A 68 24.24 -4.93 -4.44
N SER A 69 25.01 -4.26 -3.59
CA SER A 69 25.41 -4.72 -2.25
C SER A 69 24.25 -4.89 -1.28
N LEU A 70 23.12 -4.20 -1.50
CA LEU A 70 21.90 -4.37 -0.70
C LEU A 70 21.02 -5.50 -1.19
N HIS A 71 21.44 -6.21 -2.24
CA HIS A 71 20.83 -7.46 -2.69
C HIS A 71 19.32 -7.34 -2.96
N GLY A 72 18.86 -6.18 -3.44
CA GLY A 72 17.44 -5.94 -3.73
C GLY A 72 16.55 -5.70 -2.50
N LEU A 73 17.11 -5.58 -1.29
CA LEU A 73 16.35 -5.20 -0.09
C LEU A 73 15.56 -3.88 -0.26
N PRO A 74 16.08 -2.83 -0.95
CA PRO A 74 15.31 -1.61 -1.18
C PRO A 74 14.03 -1.85 -2.01
N TYR A 75 14.04 -2.79 -2.98
CA TYR A 75 12.85 -3.16 -3.72
C TYR A 75 11.79 -3.78 -2.80
N ALA A 76 12.22 -4.67 -1.91
CA ALA A 76 11.34 -5.29 -0.93
C ALA A 76 10.79 -4.29 0.09
N LEU A 77 11.43 -3.13 0.32
CA LEU A 77 10.95 -2.13 1.28
C LEU A 77 10.24 -0.93 0.65
N ALA A 78 10.30 -0.77 -0.67
CA ALA A 78 9.84 0.44 -1.35
C ALA A 78 8.39 0.82 -1.01
N GLY A 79 7.47 -0.15 -1.08
CA GLY A 79 6.05 0.08 -0.77
C GLY A 79 5.83 0.50 0.70
N GLY A 80 6.44 -0.24 1.63
CA GLY A 80 6.33 0.05 3.07
C GLY A 80 6.95 1.39 3.48
N ILE A 81 8.15 1.71 2.98
CA ILE A 81 8.85 2.98 3.28
C ILE A 81 8.04 4.16 2.74
N GLY A 82 7.58 4.13 1.50
CA GLY A 82 6.80 5.24 0.96
C GLY A 82 5.50 5.46 1.72
N ALA A 83 4.83 4.38 2.14
CA ALA A 83 3.62 4.49 2.92
C ALA A 83 3.86 5.07 4.32
N LEU A 84 4.95 4.65 4.98
CA LEU A 84 5.41 5.22 6.25
C LEU A 84 5.72 6.71 6.13
N VAL A 85 6.49 7.11 5.11
CA VAL A 85 6.86 8.52 4.87
C VAL A 85 5.61 9.36 4.67
N ALA A 86 4.64 8.92 3.86
CA ALA A 86 3.38 9.63 3.67
C ALA A 86 2.63 9.85 5.00
N LEU A 87 2.49 8.81 5.82
CA LEU A 87 1.80 8.92 7.11
C LEU A 87 2.56 9.77 8.12
N LEU A 88 3.90 9.72 8.14
CA LEU A 88 4.73 10.60 8.95
C LEU A 88 4.55 12.06 8.53
N VAL A 89 4.57 12.35 7.24
CA VAL A 89 4.29 13.70 6.72
C VAL A 89 2.90 14.16 7.17
N LEU A 90 1.87 13.32 7.08
CA LEU A 90 0.54 13.66 7.60
C LEU A 90 0.52 13.92 9.10
N ASN A 91 1.23 13.12 9.89
CA ASN A 91 1.27 13.24 11.34
C ASN A 91 2.06 14.47 11.81
N LEU A 92 3.10 14.84 11.07
CA LEU A 92 3.95 15.98 11.39
C LEU A 92 3.44 17.29 10.78
N TRP A 93 2.52 17.22 9.82
CA TRP A 93 1.95 18.42 9.21
C TRP A 93 1.27 19.31 10.26
N PRO A 94 1.63 20.61 10.35
CA PRO A 94 1.02 21.53 11.31
C PRO A 94 -0.46 21.76 10.97
N ARG A 95 -1.35 21.30 11.86
CA ARG A 95 -2.80 21.47 11.69
C ARG A 95 -3.23 22.89 12.01
N VAL A 96 -4.12 23.40 11.17
CA VAL A 96 -4.78 24.69 11.41
C VAL A 96 -5.86 24.47 12.46
N GLN A 97 -5.86 25.31 13.47
CA GLN A 97 -7.02 25.40 14.37
C GLN A 97 -8.07 26.28 13.70
N TRP A 98 -9.34 25.94 13.87
CA TRP A 98 -10.43 26.81 13.47
C TRP A 98 -10.23 28.20 14.11
N LEU A 99 -10.30 29.25 13.30
CA LEU A 99 -10.13 30.62 13.79
C LEU A 99 -11.15 30.89 14.90
N GLU A 100 -10.66 31.30 16.07
CA GLU A 100 -11.50 31.57 17.23
C GLU A 100 -12.10 32.98 17.12
N ASP A 101 -13.42 33.08 17.10
CA ASP A 101 -14.12 34.34 17.40
C ASP A 101 -14.41 34.34 18.91
N GLU A 102 -13.57 35.04 19.69
CA GLU A 102 -13.66 35.08 21.15
C GLU A 102 -15.03 35.53 21.68
N ARG A 103 -15.84 36.18 20.83
CA ARG A 103 -17.12 36.78 21.21
C ARG A 103 -18.32 35.84 21.04
N ARG A 104 -18.13 34.65 20.44
CA ARG A 104 -19.24 33.70 20.20
C ARG A 104 -19.34 32.66 21.32
N PRO A 105 -20.57 32.28 21.74
CA PRO A 105 -20.76 31.20 22.70
C PRO A 105 -20.19 29.88 22.15
N ARG A 106 -19.40 29.20 22.98
CA ARG A 106 -18.76 27.91 22.61
C ARG A 106 -19.74 26.78 22.84
N VAL A 107 -19.95 25.95 21.82
CA VAL A 107 -20.76 24.73 21.92
C VAL A 107 -19.82 23.52 21.97
N ALA A 108 -19.94 22.72 23.03
CA ALA A 108 -19.21 21.45 23.14
C ALA A 108 -20.10 20.31 22.65
N ASP A 109 -19.62 19.57 21.66
CA ASP A 109 -20.23 18.28 21.32
C ASP A 109 -19.75 17.22 22.32
N LEU A 110 -20.71 16.51 22.93
CA LEU A 110 -20.48 15.46 23.91
C LEU A 110 -20.48 14.06 23.29
N GLU A 111 -20.64 13.94 21.97
CA GLU A 111 -20.60 12.65 21.31
C GLU A 111 -19.19 12.02 21.41
N PRO A 112 -19.05 10.79 21.94
CA PRO A 112 -17.76 10.13 22.04
C PRO A 112 -17.22 9.81 20.64
N ARG A 113 -16.10 10.45 20.30
CA ARG A 113 -15.41 10.25 19.01
C ARG A 113 -14.27 9.27 19.16
N ASN A 114 -14.34 8.16 18.45
CA ASN A 114 -13.24 7.19 18.32
C ASN A 114 -12.75 7.13 16.87
N SER A 115 -11.64 6.42 16.64
CA SER A 115 -11.08 6.24 15.29
C SER A 115 -12.03 5.52 14.33
N MET A 116 -13.03 4.80 14.84
CA MET A 116 -14.02 4.08 14.05
C MET A 116 -15.28 4.91 13.75
N SER A 117 -15.49 6.06 14.42
CA SER A 117 -16.67 6.92 14.21
C SER A 117 -16.76 7.46 12.78
N PHE A 118 -15.64 7.63 12.09
CA PHE A 118 -15.56 8.28 10.77
C PHE A 118 -15.42 7.29 9.59
N GLY A 119 -15.65 5.99 9.83
CA GLY A 119 -15.54 4.97 8.79
C GLY A 119 -16.35 3.72 9.10
N ARG A 120 -16.78 2.98 8.07
CA ARG A 120 -17.41 1.67 8.28
C ARG A 120 -16.36 0.71 8.86
N GLN A 121 -16.74 -0.06 9.89
CA GLN A 121 -15.84 -1.00 10.58
C GLN A 121 -15.07 -1.93 9.63
N TRP A 122 -15.73 -2.43 8.58
CA TRP A 122 -15.11 -3.29 7.55
C TRP A 122 -13.95 -2.64 6.79
N VAL A 123 -13.89 -1.31 6.72
CA VAL A 123 -12.76 -0.59 6.08
C VAL A 123 -11.47 -0.77 6.90
N PHE A 124 -11.57 -0.95 8.22
CA PHE A 124 -10.43 -1.20 9.11
C PHE A 124 -9.92 -2.64 9.07
N VAL A 125 -10.81 -3.58 8.74
CA VAL A 125 -10.48 -5.00 8.65
C VAL A 125 -9.51 -5.26 7.50
N LEU A 126 -9.68 -4.59 6.36
CA LEU A 126 -8.92 -4.88 5.15
C LEU A 126 -7.40 -4.71 5.31
N PRO A 127 -6.85 -3.53 5.71
CA PRO A 127 -5.40 -3.39 5.88
C PRO A 127 -4.87 -4.23 7.05
N LEU A 128 -5.66 -4.46 8.10
CA LEU A 128 -5.25 -5.33 9.20
C LEU A 128 -5.07 -6.78 8.72
N VAL A 129 -6.06 -7.33 8.02
CA VAL A 129 -5.99 -8.68 7.44
C VAL A 129 -4.85 -8.78 6.44
N SER A 130 -4.67 -7.78 5.57
CA SER A 130 -3.53 -7.74 4.64
C SER A 130 -2.19 -7.76 5.37
N ALA A 131 -2.02 -6.96 6.43
CA ALA A 131 -0.79 -6.93 7.20
C ALA A 131 -0.52 -8.27 7.91
N VAL A 132 -1.54 -8.89 8.50
CA VAL A 132 -1.43 -10.22 9.12
C VAL A 132 -1.05 -11.28 8.08
N LEU A 133 -1.72 -11.30 6.92
CA LEU A 133 -1.39 -12.22 5.83
C LEU A 133 0.04 -12.02 5.30
N LEU A 134 0.49 -10.77 5.18
CA LEU A 134 1.87 -10.45 4.79
C LEU A 134 2.86 -11.01 5.81
N ILE A 135 2.64 -10.77 7.11
CA ILE A 135 3.53 -11.26 8.18
C ILE A 135 3.56 -12.79 8.20
N LEU A 136 2.40 -13.46 8.12
CA LEU A 136 2.32 -14.91 8.09
C LEU A 136 3.00 -15.49 6.85
N GLY A 137 2.80 -14.87 5.68
CA GLY A 137 3.48 -15.25 4.45
C GLY A 137 5.00 -15.13 4.56
N LEU A 138 5.50 -14.06 5.18
CA LEU A 138 6.93 -13.84 5.41
C LEU A 138 7.54 -14.79 6.43
N ILE A 139 6.79 -15.18 7.47
CA ILE A 139 7.22 -16.22 8.41
C ILE A 139 7.33 -17.55 7.68
N LEU A 140 6.36 -17.87 6.82
CA LEU A 140 6.36 -19.09 6.01
C LEU A 140 7.56 -19.10 5.06
N THR A 141 7.75 -18.07 4.23
CA THR A 141 8.90 -18.00 3.31
C THR A 141 10.22 -17.92 4.06
N GLY A 142 10.27 -17.26 5.21
CA GLY A 142 11.42 -17.29 6.12
C GLY A 142 11.78 -18.71 6.54
N SER A 143 10.79 -19.52 6.96
CA SER A 143 11.02 -20.90 7.41
C SER A 143 11.53 -21.84 6.30
N TYR A 144 11.21 -21.56 5.04
CA TYR A 144 11.69 -22.31 3.87
C TYR A 144 12.98 -21.75 3.25
N SER A 145 13.51 -20.65 3.78
CA SER A 145 14.69 -20.01 3.21
C SER A 145 16.00 -20.63 3.69
N ALA A 146 16.94 -20.77 2.77
CA ALA A 146 18.30 -21.24 3.02
C ALA A 146 19.32 -20.09 2.91
N THR A 147 20.50 -20.31 3.47
CA THR A 147 21.63 -19.37 3.42
C THR A 147 22.34 -19.43 2.08
N ASP A 148 22.61 -18.27 1.49
CA ASP A 148 23.46 -18.12 0.31
C ASP A 148 24.96 -18.24 0.65
N GLU A 149 25.83 -17.98 -0.32
CA GLU A 149 27.29 -17.96 -0.15
C GLU A 149 27.80 -16.93 0.88
N ASN A 150 26.99 -15.93 1.24
CA ASN A 150 27.31 -14.91 2.24
C ASN A 150 26.65 -15.19 3.60
N GLY A 151 25.99 -16.35 3.77
CA GLY A 151 25.27 -16.70 5.01
C GLY A 151 23.91 -16.00 5.17
N LEU A 152 23.39 -15.37 4.13
CA LEU A 152 22.13 -14.63 4.13
C LEU A 152 20.96 -15.53 3.72
N HIS A 153 19.89 -15.54 4.51
CA HIS A 153 18.66 -16.31 4.25
C HIS A 153 17.82 -15.68 3.12
N ARG A 154 18.27 -15.82 1.87
CA ARG A 154 17.67 -15.17 0.67
C ARG A 154 17.48 -16.08 -0.54
N ILE A 155 17.73 -17.38 -0.39
CA ILE A 155 17.54 -18.38 -1.44
C ILE A 155 16.54 -19.45 -1.00
N TYR A 156 15.92 -20.12 -1.97
CA TYR A 156 15.13 -21.32 -1.78
C TYR A 156 15.95 -22.52 -2.23
N ALA A 157 16.29 -23.41 -1.31
CA ALA A 157 17.01 -24.64 -1.60
C ALA A 157 16.02 -25.75 -1.96
N TYR A 158 16.29 -26.49 -3.02
CA TYR A 158 15.44 -27.57 -3.51
C TYR A 158 16.28 -28.72 -4.06
N ARG A 159 15.73 -29.92 -4.09
CA ARG A 159 16.36 -31.06 -4.76
C ARG A 159 15.92 -31.05 -6.21
N GLY A 160 16.89 -31.07 -7.12
CA GLY A 160 16.64 -31.16 -8.56
C GLY A 160 17.42 -32.30 -9.18
N LEU A 161 16.92 -32.78 -10.32
CA LEU A 161 17.62 -33.78 -11.13
C LEU A 161 18.85 -33.15 -11.82
N SER A 162 20.01 -33.81 -11.73
CA SER A 162 21.21 -33.43 -12.48
C SER A 162 22.23 -34.58 -12.54
N GLY A 163 23.23 -34.47 -13.43
CA GLY A 163 24.38 -35.38 -13.43
C GLY A 163 24.06 -36.83 -13.85
N TRP A 164 23.22 -37.02 -14.86
CA TRP A 164 23.00 -38.33 -15.47
C TRP A 164 24.11 -38.70 -16.47
N GLY A 165 24.44 -39.98 -16.52
CA GLY A 165 25.32 -40.58 -17.52
C GLY A 165 24.54 -41.09 -18.73
N VAL A 166 25.28 -41.48 -19.77
CA VAL A 166 24.71 -42.16 -20.94
C VAL A 166 25.58 -43.36 -21.26
N GLU A 167 24.98 -44.55 -21.24
CA GLU A 167 25.62 -45.82 -21.58
C GLU A 167 24.76 -46.54 -22.62
N ASP A 168 25.37 -47.00 -23.72
CA ASP A 168 24.67 -47.65 -24.84
C ASP A 168 23.46 -46.85 -25.40
N GLY A 169 23.55 -45.53 -25.39
CA GLY A 169 22.48 -44.63 -25.85
C GLY A 169 21.29 -44.55 -24.89
N GLN A 170 21.43 -45.09 -23.67
CA GLN A 170 20.44 -45.02 -22.60
C GLN A 170 20.93 -44.11 -21.48
N VAL A 171 19.99 -43.38 -20.86
CA VAL A 171 20.28 -42.55 -19.69
C VAL A 171 20.48 -43.46 -18.47
N VAL A 172 21.61 -43.29 -17.79
CA VAL A 172 21.99 -43.99 -16.56
C VAL A 172 22.38 -43.00 -15.46
N ASP A 173 22.54 -43.47 -14.22
CA ASP A 173 23.07 -42.68 -13.09
C ASP A 173 22.38 -41.33 -12.84
N VAL A 174 21.05 -41.29 -12.84
CA VAL A 174 20.31 -40.07 -12.57
C VAL A 174 20.48 -39.64 -11.10
N GLN A 175 21.20 -38.54 -10.85
CA GLN A 175 21.48 -38.04 -9.50
C GLN A 175 20.52 -36.91 -9.08
N TYR A 176 20.27 -36.84 -7.78
CA TYR A 176 19.58 -35.71 -7.17
C TYR A 176 20.60 -34.84 -6.45
N ASN A 177 20.75 -33.59 -6.90
CA ASN A 177 21.61 -32.61 -6.24
C ASN A 177 20.77 -31.53 -5.56
N MET A 178 21.38 -30.88 -4.57
CA MET A 178 20.80 -29.72 -3.92
C MET A 178 21.07 -28.49 -4.79
N ASN A 179 20.01 -27.90 -5.31
CA ASN A 179 20.03 -26.67 -6.09
C ASN A 179 19.44 -25.53 -5.28
N ALA A 180 19.68 -24.30 -5.74
CA ALA A 180 19.16 -23.09 -5.12
C ALA A 180 18.61 -22.14 -6.17
N THR A 181 17.59 -21.37 -5.79
CA THR A 181 17.07 -20.28 -6.62
C THR A 181 16.81 -19.04 -5.77
N GLY A 182 17.05 -17.87 -6.35
CA GLY A 182 16.87 -16.59 -5.70
C GLY A 182 16.66 -15.46 -6.72
N PRO A 183 16.23 -14.26 -6.27
CA PRO A 183 15.95 -13.90 -4.88
C PRO A 183 14.67 -14.55 -4.34
N PHE A 184 14.71 -15.05 -3.10
CA PHE A 184 13.56 -15.59 -2.38
C PHE A 184 13.31 -14.75 -1.13
N PRO A 185 12.05 -14.39 -0.78
CA PRO A 185 11.76 -13.53 0.37
C PRO A 185 11.88 -14.28 1.71
N GLY A 186 13.06 -14.82 1.97
CA GLY A 186 13.47 -15.43 3.24
C GLY A 186 13.73 -14.41 4.35
N TRP A 187 14.33 -14.85 5.45
CA TRP A 187 14.53 -13.99 6.64
C TRP A 187 15.30 -12.70 6.35
N PHE A 188 16.23 -12.71 5.39
CA PHE A 188 16.99 -11.51 5.00
C PHE A 188 16.09 -10.35 4.56
N TYR A 189 15.02 -10.65 3.81
CA TYR A 189 14.02 -9.66 3.41
C TYR A 189 12.84 -9.59 4.39
N GLY A 190 12.44 -10.74 4.93
CA GLY A 190 11.26 -10.89 5.76
C GLY A 190 11.33 -10.09 7.05
N VAL A 191 12.46 -10.14 7.78
CA VAL A 191 12.58 -9.41 9.06
C VAL A 191 12.45 -7.89 8.86
N PRO A 192 13.20 -7.24 7.94
CA PRO A 192 13.01 -5.81 7.69
C PRO A 192 11.59 -5.44 7.25
N VAL A 193 10.95 -6.25 6.39
CA VAL A 193 9.59 -5.98 5.93
C VAL A 193 8.58 -6.14 7.07
N VAL A 194 8.74 -7.12 7.97
CA VAL A 194 7.88 -7.27 9.16
C VAL A 194 8.03 -6.07 10.08
N VAL A 195 9.27 -5.63 10.37
CA VAL A 195 9.51 -4.43 11.20
C VAL A 195 8.85 -3.20 10.56
N CYS A 196 9.06 -3.00 9.26
CA CYS A 196 8.43 -1.91 8.50
C CYS A 196 6.90 -1.97 8.57
N THR A 197 6.32 -3.17 8.45
CA THR A 197 4.87 -3.40 8.52
C THR A 197 4.31 -3.08 9.91
N VAL A 198 5.02 -3.44 10.98
CA VAL A 198 4.60 -3.10 12.36
C VAL A 198 4.62 -1.60 12.58
N LEU A 199 5.71 -0.92 12.20
CA LEU A 199 5.80 0.54 12.27
C LEU A 199 4.69 1.21 11.46
N PHE A 200 4.36 0.61 10.30
CA PHE A 200 3.30 1.10 9.44
C PHE A 200 1.92 0.99 10.07
N ILE A 201 1.59 -0.13 10.73
CA ILE A 201 0.35 -0.29 11.48
C ILE A 201 0.25 0.78 12.59
N VAL A 202 1.34 1.01 13.32
CA VAL A 202 1.40 2.04 14.37
C VAL A 202 1.16 3.43 13.78
N ALA A 203 1.79 3.74 12.65
CA ALA A 203 1.62 5.02 11.96
C ALA A 203 0.17 5.22 11.49
N VAL A 204 -0.48 4.19 10.91
CA VAL A 204 -1.89 4.23 10.50
C VAL A 204 -2.78 4.52 11.70
N TYR A 205 -2.63 3.75 12.79
CA TYR A 205 -3.43 3.94 14.01
C TYR A 205 -3.22 5.34 14.61
N TRP A 206 -1.97 5.81 14.64
CA TRP A 206 -1.64 7.15 15.13
C TRP A 206 -2.30 8.24 14.27
N THR A 207 -2.25 8.13 12.95
CA THR A 207 -2.91 9.08 12.03
C THR A 207 -4.41 9.09 12.23
N LEU A 208 -5.05 7.92 12.32
CA LEU A 208 -6.49 7.82 12.54
C LEU A 208 -6.90 8.41 13.90
N ARG A 209 -6.13 8.12 14.96
CA ARG A 209 -6.34 8.70 16.28
C ARG A 209 -6.19 10.22 16.24
N ARG A 210 -5.18 10.74 15.52
CA ARG A 210 -4.98 12.18 15.34
C ARG A 210 -6.13 12.83 14.59
N ILE A 211 -6.68 12.19 13.56
CA ILE A 211 -7.89 12.65 12.84
C ILE A 211 -9.09 12.70 13.80
N ALA A 212 -9.34 11.62 14.54
CA ALA A 212 -10.49 11.55 15.46
C ALA A 212 -10.42 12.56 16.62
N LEU A 213 -9.22 12.76 17.19
CA LEU A 213 -9.00 13.67 18.34
C LEU A 213 -8.76 15.12 17.94
N ALA A 214 -8.86 15.47 16.65
CA ALA A 214 -8.71 16.87 16.23
C ALA A 214 -9.75 17.76 16.94
N PRO A 215 -9.38 18.97 17.41
CA PRO A 215 -10.34 19.93 17.93
C PRO A 215 -11.47 20.18 16.93
N ARG A 216 -12.71 20.26 17.41
CA ARG A 216 -13.87 20.62 16.58
C ARG A 216 -13.90 22.14 16.34
N PRO A 217 -14.58 22.60 15.28
CA PRO A 217 -14.94 24.00 15.17
C PRO A 217 -15.83 24.43 16.34
N MET A 218 -15.88 25.73 16.65
CA MET A 218 -16.72 26.24 17.74
C MET A 218 -18.18 26.43 17.33
N SER A 219 -18.47 26.67 16.04
CA SER A 219 -19.84 26.85 15.57
C SER A 219 -20.49 25.52 15.18
N PRO A 220 -21.73 25.25 15.63
CA PRO A 220 -22.46 24.03 15.29
C PRO A 220 -22.68 23.83 13.80
N GLU A 221 -22.79 24.92 13.03
CA GLU A 221 -22.98 24.88 11.57
C GLU A 221 -21.82 24.19 10.85
N LEU A 222 -20.62 24.21 11.42
CA LEU A 222 -19.42 23.60 10.87
C LEU A 222 -19.22 22.13 11.28
N PHE A 223 -20.04 21.58 12.20
CA PHE A 223 -19.85 20.20 12.70
C PHE A 223 -20.01 19.17 11.59
N THR A 224 -21.06 19.33 10.77
CA THR A 224 -21.35 18.44 9.64
C THR A 224 -20.23 18.47 8.59
N LEU A 225 -19.64 19.65 8.35
CA LEU A 225 -18.52 19.82 7.45
C LEU A 225 -17.24 19.17 7.98
N ASP A 226 -16.94 19.35 9.28
CA ASP A 226 -15.81 18.71 9.96
C ASP A 226 -15.93 17.17 9.89
N ASP A 227 -17.10 16.62 10.16
CA ASP A 227 -17.35 15.17 10.10
C ASP A 227 -17.20 14.60 8.69
N ALA A 228 -17.72 15.31 7.68
CA ALA A 228 -17.55 14.94 6.28
C ALA A 228 -16.06 14.95 5.88
N PHE A 229 -15.29 15.92 6.38
CA PHE A 229 -13.88 16.02 6.09
C PHE A 229 -13.05 14.94 6.79
N ARG A 230 -13.30 14.66 8.08
CA ARG A 230 -12.66 13.55 8.81
C ARG A 230 -12.96 12.19 8.18
N THR A 231 -14.18 12.02 7.66
CA THR A 231 -14.56 10.84 6.88
C THR A 231 -13.74 10.72 5.61
N LEU A 232 -13.51 11.83 4.90
CA LEU A 232 -12.67 11.85 3.70
C LEU A 232 -11.20 11.51 4.02
N GLN A 233 -10.63 12.11 5.06
CA GLN A 233 -9.26 11.82 5.52
C GLN A 233 -9.10 10.36 5.95
N THR A 234 -10.07 9.83 6.70
CA THR A 234 -10.09 8.42 7.10
C THR A 234 -10.11 7.52 5.87
N ARG A 235 -10.98 7.80 4.88
CA ARG A 235 -11.01 7.04 3.62
C ARG A 235 -9.70 7.10 2.87
N PHE A 236 -9.05 8.26 2.81
CA PHE A 236 -7.73 8.41 2.21
C PHE A 236 -6.70 7.50 2.89
N VAL A 237 -6.56 7.61 4.23
CA VAL A 237 -5.58 6.83 5.01
C VAL A 237 -5.81 5.34 4.81
N MET A 238 -7.07 4.89 4.84
CA MET A 238 -7.42 3.48 4.71
C MET A 238 -7.21 2.94 3.28
N ALA A 239 -7.59 3.71 2.25
CA ALA A 239 -7.38 3.31 0.87
C ALA A 239 -5.90 3.29 0.51
N PHE A 240 -5.16 4.35 0.88
CA PHE A 240 -3.72 4.46 0.64
C PHE A 240 -2.95 3.35 1.37
N SER A 241 -3.29 3.09 2.64
CA SER A 241 -2.59 2.05 3.40
C SER A 241 -2.84 0.64 2.87
N SER A 242 -4.08 0.35 2.50
CA SER A 242 -4.45 -0.92 1.87
C SER A 242 -3.79 -1.10 0.51
N ALA A 243 -3.65 -0.02 -0.27
CA ALA A 243 -2.94 -0.05 -1.55
C ALA A 243 -1.45 -0.41 -1.34
N ALA A 244 -0.79 0.24 -0.38
CA ALA A 244 0.61 -0.03 -0.07
C ALA A 244 0.86 -1.49 0.34
N LEU A 245 0.03 -2.03 1.25
CA LEU A 245 0.11 -3.44 1.65
C LEU A 245 -0.20 -4.38 0.48
N GLY A 246 -1.18 -4.03 -0.37
CA GLY A 246 -1.49 -4.79 -1.58
C GLY A 246 -0.28 -4.90 -2.51
N PHE A 247 0.38 -3.79 -2.82
CA PHE A 247 1.60 -3.81 -3.65
C PHE A 247 2.75 -4.60 -3.00
N GLN A 248 2.90 -4.48 -1.67
CA GLN A 248 3.91 -5.20 -0.90
C GLN A 248 3.69 -6.73 -0.98
N ILE A 249 2.46 -7.19 -0.74
CA ILE A 249 2.07 -8.60 -0.85
C ILE A 249 2.23 -9.09 -2.28
N ALA A 250 1.75 -8.32 -3.26
CA ALA A 250 1.82 -8.69 -4.67
C ALA A 250 3.27 -8.86 -5.14
N GLY A 251 4.14 -7.90 -4.85
CA GLY A 251 5.55 -7.93 -5.25
C GLY A 251 6.29 -9.13 -4.66
N LEU A 252 6.20 -9.31 -3.33
CA LEU A 252 6.87 -10.42 -2.66
C LEU A 252 6.30 -11.79 -3.06
N GLY A 253 4.97 -11.89 -3.19
CA GLY A 253 4.32 -13.11 -3.65
C GLY A 253 4.71 -13.45 -5.09
N PHE A 254 4.86 -12.46 -5.97
CA PHE A 254 5.26 -12.68 -7.35
C PHE A 254 6.70 -13.18 -7.45
N VAL A 255 7.62 -12.57 -6.69
CA VAL A 255 9.01 -13.04 -6.59
C VAL A 255 9.09 -14.46 -6.01
N THR A 256 8.30 -14.75 -4.97
CA THR A 256 8.15 -16.11 -4.43
C THR A 256 7.68 -17.09 -5.50
N GLY A 257 6.67 -16.70 -6.29
CA GLY A 257 6.15 -17.49 -7.39
C GLY A 257 7.20 -17.78 -8.45
N ILE A 258 8.01 -16.79 -8.84
CA ILE A 258 9.13 -17.01 -9.78
C ILE A 258 10.14 -18.01 -9.22
N ALA A 259 10.54 -17.86 -7.96
CA ALA A 259 11.46 -18.79 -7.30
C ALA A 259 10.89 -20.22 -7.29
N LEU A 260 9.61 -20.39 -6.90
CA LEU A 260 8.96 -21.69 -6.90
C LEU A 260 8.81 -22.26 -8.33
N LEU A 261 8.52 -21.42 -9.33
CA LEU A 261 8.40 -21.83 -10.71
C LEU A 261 9.71 -22.42 -11.23
N ASN A 262 10.84 -21.77 -10.90
CA ASN A 262 12.17 -22.21 -11.28
C ASN A 262 12.60 -23.47 -10.50
N ALA A 263 12.24 -23.56 -9.22
CA ALA A 263 12.56 -24.73 -8.39
C ALA A 263 11.78 -25.99 -8.75
N ASN A 264 10.62 -25.86 -9.41
CA ASN A 264 9.76 -26.98 -9.79
C ASN A 264 9.81 -27.23 -11.31
N ARG A 265 11.01 -27.11 -11.89
CA ARG A 265 11.34 -27.55 -13.24
C ARG A 265 12.55 -28.46 -13.15
N ASP A 266 12.34 -29.72 -13.51
CA ASP A 266 13.44 -30.67 -13.61
C ASP A 266 13.90 -30.77 -15.07
N PRO A 267 15.21 -30.86 -15.30
CA PRO A 267 15.70 -31.15 -16.64
C PRO A 267 15.28 -32.56 -17.05
N VAL A 268 14.98 -32.73 -18.34
CA VAL A 268 14.67 -34.03 -18.95
C VAL A 268 16.00 -34.71 -19.28
N PRO A 269 16.30 -35.87 -18.68
CA PRO A 269 17.51 -36.59 -19.03
C PRO A 269 17.50 -36.97 -20.52
N THR A 270 18.61 -36.68 -21.20
CA THR A 270 18.79 -36.94 -22.64
C THR A 270 20.06 -37.74 -22.88
N ALA A 271 19.99 -38.64 -23.86
CA ALA A 271 21.15 -39.42 -24.31
C ALA A 271 22.18 -38.55 -25.07
N ASP A 272 21.75 -37.43 -25.64
CA ASP A 272 22.65 -36.46 -26.26
C ASP A 272 23.14 -35.44 -25.22
N LEU A 273 24.36 -35.64 -24.73
CA LEU A 273 25.01 -34.75 -23.75
C LEU A 273 25.39 -33.38 -24.33
N SER A 274 25.35 -33.20 -25.66
CA SER A 274 25.63 -31.93 -26.32
C SER A 274 24.38 -31.06 -26.50
N ALA A 275 23.19 -31.64 -26.40
CA ALA A 275 21.93 -30.92 -26.47
C ALA A 275 21.64 -30.19 -25.16
N VAL A 276 21.07 -28.98 -25.25
CA VAL A 276 20.53 -28.28 -24.07
C VAL A 276 19.37 -29.12 -23.52
N PRO A 277 19.45 -29.63 -22.28
CA PRO A 277 18.39 -30.45 -21.72
C PRO A 277 17.07 -29.66 -21.68
N GLY A 278 15.99 -30.27 -22.18
CA GLY A 278 14.64 -29.74 -21.97
C GLY A 278 14.29 -29.70 -20.49
N THR A 279 13.19 -29.04 -20.12
CA THR A 279 12.68 -29.08 -18.73
C THR A 279 11.22 -29.51 -18.70
N VAL A 280 10.84 -30.23 -17.66
CA VAL A 280 9.47 -30.64 -17.37
C VAL A 280 9.00 -30.04 -16.04
N ALA A 281 7.72 -29.68 -15.99
CA ALA A 281 7.09 -29.16 -14.78
C ALA A 281 6.93 -30.28 -13.74
N VAL A 282 7.30 -29.97 -12.50
CA VAL A 282 7.14 -30.88 -11.35
C VAL A 282 5.93 -30.43 -10.54
N GLU A 283 4.89 -31.25 -10.51
CA GLU A 283 3.66 -30.95 -9.79
C GLU A 283 3.69 -31.48 -8.33
N PRO A 284 3.00 -30.83 -7.38
CA PRO A 284 2.08 -29.69 -7.55
C PRO A 284 2.76 -28.31 -7.45
N GLY A 285 4.08 -28.26 -7.26
CA GLY A 285 4.80 -27.02 -6.98
C GLY A 285 4.78 -26.04 -8.16
N HIS A 286 4.84 -26.56 -9.39
CA HIS A 286 4.72 -25.75 -10.61
C HIS A 286 3.36 -25.05 -10.71
N THR A 287 2.25 -25.78 -10.52
CA THR A 287 0.90 -25.20 -10.50
C THR A 287 0.76 -24.16 -9.38
N LEU A 288 1.25 -24.45 -8.17
CA LEU A 288 1.21 -23.53 -7.05
C LEU A 288 1.95 -22.21 -7.36
N ALA A 289 3.10 -22.29 -8.02
CA ALA A 289 3.87 -21.12 -8.43
C ALA A 289 3.09 -20.22 -9.39
N ILE A 290 2.46 -20.79 -10.42
CA ILE A 290 1.64 -20.05 -11.39
C ILE A 290 0.43 -19.39 -10.70
N VAL A 291 -0.27 -20.15 -9.83
CA VAL A 291 -1.42 -19.63 -9.07
C VAL A 291 -0.98 -18.45 -8.20
N LEU A 292 0.14 -18.57 -7.49
CA LEU A 292 0.68 -17.49 -6.65
C LEU A 292 1.02 -16.24 -7.48
N MET A 293 1.67 -16.40 -8.64
CA MET A 293 1.95 -15.28 -9.54
C MET A 293 0.68 -14.60 -10.04
N ALA A 294 -0.34 -15.37 -10.43
CA ALA A 294 -1.62 -14.85 -10.90
C ALA A 294 -2.38 -14.10 -9.79
N VAL A 295 -2.42 -14.66 -8.58
CA VAL A 295 -3.00 -14.01 -7.39
C VAL A 295 -2.27 -12.71 -7.06
N SER A 296 -0.94 -12.71 -7.11
CA SER A 296 -0.13 -11.50 -6.92
C SER A 296 -0.49 -10.39 -7.92
N VAL A 297 -0.66 -10.72 -9.21
CA VAL A 297 -1.10 -9.74 -10.21
C VAL A 297 -2.50 -9.20 -9.87
N ALA A 298 -3.44 -10.05 -9.48
CA ALA A 298 -4.78 -9.61 -9.08
C ALA A 298 -4.76 -8.69 -7.84
N ILE A 299 -3.90 -8.99 -6.86
CA ILE A 299 -3.70 -8.14 -5.66
C ILE A 299 -3.08 -6.79 -6.05
N ALA A 300 -2.08 -6.76 -6.94
CA ALA A 300 -1.49 -5.52 -7.45
C ALA A 300 -2.53 -4.64 -8.15
N MET A 301 -3.40 -5.23 -8.98
CA MET A 301 -4.50 -4.49 -9.62
C MET A 301 -5.48 -3.92 -8.60
N THR A 302 -5.78 -4.67 -7.54
CA THR A 302 -6.62 -4.19 -6.42
C THR A 302 -5.94 -3.04 -5.69
N GLY A 303 -4.63 -3.15 -5.41
CA GLY A 303 -3.82 -2.09 -4.83
C GLY A 303 -3.85 -0.81 -5.67
N LEU A 304 -3.76 -0.95 -7.00
CA LEU A 304 -3.85 0.17 -7.94
C LEU A 304 -5.22 0.87 -7.88
N VAL A 305 -6.32 0.11 -7.83
CA VAL A 305 -7.68 0.67 -7.65
C VAL A 305 -7.79 1.45 -6.34
N LEU A 306 -7.23 0.92 -5.25
CA LEU A 306 -7.25 1.58 -3.93
C LEU A 306 -6.37 2.84 -3.92
N LEU A 307 -5.24 2.83 -4.62
CA LEU A 307 -4.41 4.02 -4.79
C LEU A 307 -5.16 5.11 -5.56
N PHE A 308 -5.83 4.77 -6.66
CA PHE A 308 -6.68 5.73 -7.39
C PHE A 308 -7.81 6.28 -6.51
N ARG A 309 -8.37 5.47 -5.61
CA ARG A 309 -9.36 5.96 -4.63
C ARG A 309 -8.76 6.94 -3.64
N ALA A 310 -7.54 6.71 -3.17
CA ALA A 310 -6.83 7.68 -2.34
C ALA A 310 -6.61 8.99 -3.10
N MET A 311 -6.15 8.92 -4.36
CA MET A 311 -5.98 10.11 -5.21
C MET A 311 -7.29 10.85 -5.44
N ALA A 312 -8.39 10.14 -5.68
CA ALA A 312 -9.72 10.74 -5.84
C ALA A 312 -10.17 11.51 -4.59
N ALA A 313 -9.88 10.99 -3.39
CA ALA A 313 -10.16 11.69 -2.14
C ALA A 313 -9.38 13.01 -2.04
N VAL A 314 -8.12 13.04 -2.49
CA VAL A 314 -7.32 14.27 -2.55
C VAL A 314 -7.90 15.25 -3.58
N SER A 315 -8.29 14.78 -4.76
CA SER A 315 -8.89 15.65 -5.79
C SER A 315 -10.23 16.23 -5.38
N ASP A 316 -11.06 15.46 -4.66
CA ASP A 316 -12.34 15.93 -4.14
C ASP A 316 -12.13 17.05 -3.11
N ALA A 317 -11.15 16.90 -2.21
CA ALA A 317 -10.79 17.94 -1.25
C ALA A 317 -10.29 19.23 -1.95
N ALA A 318 -9.44 19.08 -2.97
CA ALA A 318 -8.93 20.21 -3.75
C ALA A 318 -10.04 20.94 -4.51
N ALA A 319 -10.94 20.19 -5.16
CA ALA A 319 -12.04 20.76 -5.95
C ALA A 319 -13.00 21.60 -5.10
N VAL A 320 -13.30 21.15 -3.86
CA VAL A 320 -14.10 21.95 -2.91
C VAL A 320 -13.37 23.24 -2.55
N SER A 321 -12.06 23.18 -2.28
CA SER A 321 -11.29 24.38 -1.92
C SER A 321 -11.15 25.43 -3.03
N HIS A 322 -11.21 25.01 -4.31
CA HIS A 322 -11.10 25.89 -5.47
C HIS A 322 -12.45 26.36 -6.02
N GLY A 323 -13.51 25.58 -5.83
CA GLY A 323 -14.86 25.93 -6.28
C GLY A 323 -15.48 27.10 -5.53
N ILE A 324 -14.93 27.43 -4.36
CA ILE A 324 -15.40 28.53 -3.52
C ILE A 324 -14.67 29.79 -3.97
N ARG A 325 -15.25 30.49 -4.96
CA ARG A 325 -14.78 31.83 -5.35
C ARG A 325 -15.15 32.81 -4.24
N PRO A 326 -14.23 33.72 -3.84
CA PRO A 326 -14.61 34.83 -2.97
C PRO A 326 -15.72 35.64 -3.68
N PRO A 327 -16.70 36.17 -2.93
CA PRO A 327 -17.77 36.97 -3.52
C PRO A 327 -17.17 38.12 -4.32
N VAL A 328 -17.55 38.20 -5.61
CA VAL A 328 -17.14 39.27 -6.52
C VAL A 328 -17.71 40.57 -5.98
N GLY A 329 -16.91 41.32 -5.22
CA GLY A 329 -17.35 42.55 -4.57
C GLY A 329 -16.55 43.00 -3.34
N GLN A 330 -15.77 42.12 -2.71
CA GLN A 330 -14.83 42.54 -1.65
C GLN A 330 -13.47 42.88 -2.26
N VAL A 331 -13.28 44.16 -2.57
CA VAL A 331 -11.94 44.73 -2.83
C VAL A 331 -11.17 44.67 -1.51
N PRO A 332 -9.94 44.11 -1.47
CA PRO A 332 -9.11 44.20 -0.27
C PRO A 332 -8.84 45.67 0.02
N ILE A 333 -9.31 46.14 1.17
CA ILE A 333 -8.96 47.45 1.75
C ILE A 333 -7.67 47.26 2.54
#